data_AF-A0A527TLZ4-F1
#
_entry.id   AF-A0A527TLZ4-F1
#
_cell.length_a   1.000
_cell.length_b   1.000
_cell.length_c   1.000
_cell.angle_alpha   90.00
_cell.angle_beta   90.00
_cell.angle_gamma   90.00
#
_symmetry.space_group_name_H-M   'P 1'
#
loop_
_entity.id
_entity.type
_entity.pdbx_description
1 polymer ?
#
loop_
_entity_poly.entity_id
_entity_poly.type
_entity_poly.pdbx_seq_one_letter_code
_entity_poly.pdbx_strand_id
1 'polypeptide(L)' 'VRLSAGRTAMSDETQALCFFAGANSIFVGDTLLTAGNPGEDKDTLLFRRLGIEPMELATQ' A
#
# COMPACT_ATOMS: atom_id res chain seq x y z
N VAL A 1 -7.86 3.67 -7.41
CA VAL A 1 -8.64 2.90 -6.40
C VAL A 1 -7.79 2.74 -5.14
N ARG A 2 -8.35 2.75 -3.92
CA ARG A 2 -7.57 2.58 -2.68
C ARG A 2 -7.64 1.15 -2.16
N LEU A 3 -6.49 0.50 -2.00
CA LEU A 3 -6.36 -0.77 -1.31
C LEU A 3 -6.24 -0.48 0.19
N SER A 4 -7.29 -0.73 0.96
CA SER A 4 -7.40 -0.29 2.36
C SER A 4 -7.35 -1.44 3.36
N ALA A 5 -8.51 -1.91 3.85
CA ALA A 5 -8.61 -2.91 4.90
C ALA A 5 -8.25 -4.32 4.40
N GLY A 6 -7.65 -5.15 5.28
CA GLY A 6 -7.33 -6.54 5.01
C GLY A 6 -5.93 -6.81 4.43
N ARG A 7 -5.14 -5.76 4.14
CA ARG A 7 -3.77 -5.90 3.60
C ARG A 7 -2.83 -6.74 4.46
N THR A 8 -3.01 -6.73 5.78
CA THR A 8 -2.25 -7.56 6.72
C THR A 8 -2.41 -9.06 6.44
N ALA A 9 -3.58 -9.48 5.93
CA ALA A 9 -3.86 -10.87 5.57
C ALA A 9 -3.54 -11.20 4.09
N MET A 10 -3.17 -10.20 3.28
CA MET A 10 -2.81 -10.41 1.87
C MET A 10 -1.32 -10.75 1.75
N SER A 11 -1.02 -11.66 0.82
CA SER A 11 0.36 -11.90 0.40
C SER A 11 0.91 -10.71 -0.41
N ASP A 12 2.23 -10.60 -0.50
CA ASP A 12 2.89 -9.57 -1.30
C ASP A 12 2.45 -9.63 -2.78
N GLU A 13 2.27 -10.84 -3.32
CA GLU A 13 1.85 -11.08 -4.71
C GLU A 13 0.40 -10.62 -4.94
N THR A 14 -0.47 -10.83 -3.95
CA THR A 14 -1.86 -10.37 -4.01
C THR A 14 -1.90 -8.85 -4.02
N GLN A 15 -1.14 -8.20 -3.15
CA GLN A 15 -1.04 -6.74 -3.14
C GLN A 15 -0.45 -6.22 -4.46
N ALA A 16 0.60 -6.85 -4.99
CA ALA A 16 1.18 -6.50 -6.28
C ALA A 16 0.14 -6.58 -7.41
N LEU A 17 -0.67 -7.64 -7.44
CA LEU A 17 -1.75 -7.79 -8.42
C LEU A 17 -2.81 -6.69 -8.27
N CYS A 18 -3.15 -6.28 -7.04
CA CYS A 18 -4.07 -5.16 -6.83
C CYS A 18 -3.53 -3.85 -7.40
N PHE A 19 -2.23 -3.56 -7.24
CA PHE A 19 -1.60 -2.38 -7.84
C PHE A 19 -1.59 -2.48 -9.37
N PHE A 20 -1.25 -3.64 -9.92
CA PHE A 20 -1.33 -3.89 -11.36
C PHE A 20 -2.76 -3.70 -11.91
N ALA A 21 -3.78 -4.08 -11.15
CA ALA A 21 -5.19 -3.91 -11.50
C ALA A 21 -5.71 -2.46 -11.37
N GLY A 22 -4.90 -1.50 -10.92
CA GLY A 22 -5.26 -0.08 -10.84
C GLY A 22 -5.55 0.45 -9.42
N ALA A 23 -5.24 -0.31 -8.36
CA ALA A 23 -5.08 0.29 -7.04
C ALA A 23 -3.85 1.23 -7.07
N ASN A 24 -3.97 2.41 -6.48
CA ASN A 24 -2.93 3.44 -6.52
C ASN A 24 -2.86 4.29 -5.23
N SER A 25 -3.44 3.78 -4.13
CA SER A 25 -3.47 4.45 -2.83
C SER A 25 -3.63 3.40 -1.73
N ILE A 26 -3.01 3.64 -0.57
CA ILE A 26 -3.12 2.83 0.64
C ILE A 26 -3.23 3.73 1.88
N PHE A 27 -3.51 3.13 3.04
CA PHE A 27 -3.27 3.75 4.34
C PHE A 27 -1.87 3.37 4.85
N VAL A 28 -1.12 4.35 5.36
CA VAL A 28 0.20 4.17 5.99
C VAL A 28 0.08 4.48 7.48
N GLY A 29 0.75 3.69 8.31
CA GLY A 29 0.70 3.74 9.77
C GLY A 29 0.31 2.40 10.39
N ASP A 30 0.35 2.29 11.71
CA ASP A 30 0.22 1.00 12.40
C ASP A 30 -1.22 0.51 12.58
N THR A 31 -2.20 1.42 12.58
CA THR A 31 -3.60 1.11 12.89
C THR A 31 -4.53 1.84 11.91
N LEU A 32 -5.59 1.16 11.49
CA LEU A 32 -6.74 1.74 10.78
C LEU A 32 -7.71 2.36 11.81
N LEU A 33 -9.02 2.18 11.62
CA LEU A 33 -10.03 2.68 12.57
C LEU A 33 -10.04 1.89 13.89
N THR A 34 -9.92 0.56 13.82
CA THR A 34 -9.96 -0.34 14.99
C THR A 34 -9.07 -1.58 14.85
N ALA A 35 -8.40 -1.75 13.70
CA ALA A 35 -7.65 -2.94 13.35
C ALA A 35 -6.22 -2.57 12.92
N GLY A 36 -5.27 -3.49 13.12
CA GLY A 36 -3.88 -3.30 12.70
C GLY A 36 -3.74 -3.18 11.18
N ASN A 37 -2.87 -2.28 10.76
CA ASN A 37 -2.48 -2.04 9.37
C ASN A 37 -1.06 -2.58 9.13
N PRO A 38 -0.65 -2.91 7.89
CA PRO A 38 0.76 -3.17 7.61
C PRO A 38 1.61 -1.98 8.04
N GLY A 39 2.72 -2.25 8.73
CA GLY A 39 3.67 -1.22 9.14
C GLY A 39 4.35 -0.57 7.94
N GLU A 40 4.77 0.68 8.11
CA GLU A 40 5.38 1.53 7.07
C GLU A 40 6.60 0.87 6.40
N ASP A 41 7.41 0.14 7.18
CA ASP A 41 8.58 -0.60 6.66
C ASP A 41 8.19 -1.69 5.66
N LYS A 42 7.11 -2.42 5.92
CA LYS A 42 6.66 -3.51 5.04
C LYS A 42 6.19 -2.95 3.70
N ASP A 43 5.44 -1.86 3.74
CA ASP A 43 4.91 -1.20 2.54
C ASP A 43 6.03 -0.61 1.69
N THR A 44 6.99 0.04 2.35
CA THR A 44 8.19 0.60 1.70
C THR A 44 9.01 -0.48 0.99
N LEU A 45 9.24 -1.62 1.65
CA LEU A 45 9.98 -2.75 1.05
C LEU A 45 9.22 -3.35 -0.15
N LEU A 46 7.90 -3.50 -0.05
CA LEU A 46 7.07 -4.00 -1.14
C LEU A 46 7.13 -3.06 -2.35
N PHE A 47 6.93 -1.75 -2.15
CA PHE A 47 6.96 -0.77 -3.23
C PHE A 47 8.32 -0.70 -3.91
N ARG A 48 9.41 -0.76 -3.14
CA ARG A 48 10.76 -0.84 -3.70
C ARG A 48 10.97 -2.07 -4.58
N ARG A 49 10.44 -3.23 -4.18
CA ARG A 49 10.51 -4.47 -4.99
C ARG A 49 9.67 -4.39 -6.27
N LEU A 50 8.54 -3.69 -6.22
CA LEU A 50 7.62 -3.51 -7.36
C LEU A 50 7.98 -2.34 -8.27
N GLY A 51 8.93 -1.47 -7.86
CA GLY A 51 9.26 -0.25 -8.61
C GLY A 51 8.13 0.79 -8.62
N ILE A 52 7.31 0.82 -7.56
CA ILE A 52 6.22 1.78 -7.42
C ILE A 52 6.75 3.00 -6.69
N GLU A 53 6.66 4.15 -7.34
CA GLU A 53 7.08 5.44 -6.78
C GLU A 53 5.86 6.25 -6.29
N PRO A 54 6.02 7.05 -5.22
CA PRO A 54 5.01 8.01 -4.82
C PRO A 54 4.70 9.01 -5.94
N MET A 55 3.42 9.39 -6.05
CA MET A 55 3.02 10.44 -6.99
C MET A 55 3.62 11.78 -6.53
N GLU A 56 4.24 12.51 -7.44
CA GLU A 56 4.73 13.86 -7.15
C GLU A 56 3.57 14.76 -6.73
N LEU A 57 3.76 15.48 -5.63
CA LEU A 57 2.86 16.55 -5.24
C LEU A 57 3.10 17.71 -6.19
N ALA A 58 2.07 18.05 -6.98
CA ALA A 58 2.12 19.28 -7.76
C ALA A 58 2.23 20.46 -6.77
N THR A 59 3.37 21.14 -6.76
CA THR A 59 3.50 22.45 -6.12
C THR A 59 2.60 23.42 -6.88
N GLN A 60 1.50 23.82 -6.25
CA GLN A 60 0.64 24.91 -6.74
C GLN A 60 1.29 26.27 -6.47
#